data_AF-A0AB35F081-F1
#
_entry.id   AF-A0AB35F081-F1
#
_cell.length_a   1.000
_cell.length_b   1.000
_cell.length_c   1.000
_cell.angle_alpha   90.00
_cell.angle_beta   90.00
_cell.angle_gamma   90.00
#
_symmetry.space_group_name_H-M   'P 1'
#
loop_
_entity.id
_entity.type
_entity.pdbx_description
1 polymer ?
#
loop_
_entity_poly.entity_id
_entity_poly.type
_entity_poly.pdbx_seq_one_letter_code
_entity_poly.pdbx_strand_id
1 'polypeptide(L)'
;MNRQHGFTLIELMVVIGIIAILSAIGIPAYQNYLRKAALTDMLQTFVPYRTAIELCALDHGGVESCDANSNGVPSPTTTRYVSGMSVAKGIVTLTGQESLNGLEVVMTPQWNNGNGMTGWTRVCNISADSALKQACEDVFRFSNN
;
A
#
# COMPACT_ATOMS: atom_id res chain seq x y z
N MET A 1 44.30 -19.33 -39.82
CA MET A 1 42.85 -19.65 -39.68
C MET A 1 42.49 -19.64 -38.21
N ASN A 2 41.77 -18.62 -37.75
CA ASN A 2 41.34 -18.53 -36.36
C ASN A 2 40.15 -19.48 -36.17
N ARG A 3 40.32 -20.57 -35.41
CA ARG A 3 39.25 -21.51 -35.12
C ARG A 3 38.23 -20.81 -34.22
N GLN A 4 37.05 -20.49 -34.76
CA GLN A 4 35.93 -20.04 -33.93
C GLN A 4 35.51 -21.20 -33.03
N HIS A 5 35.79 -21.09 -31.74
CA HIS A 5 35.21 -21.94 -30.71
C HIS A 5 33.76 -21.48 -30.50
N GLY A 6 32.82 -22.17 -31.17
CA GLY A 6 31.39 -21.97 -30.93
C GLY A 6 30.95 -22.59 -29.60
N PHE A 7 29.98 -21.95 -28.96
CA PHE A 7 29.30 -22.47 -27.76
C PHE A 7 28.56 -23.77 -28.09
N THR A 8 28.61 -24.77 -27.20
CA THR A 8 27.89 -26.02 -27.42
C THR A 8 26.41 -25.88 -27.05
N LEU A 9 25.55 -26.64 -27.73
CA LEU A 9 24.11 -26.68 -27.42
C LEU A 9 23.86 -27.21 -25.99
N ILE A 10 24.73 -28.11 -25.52
CA ILE A 10 24.68 -28.66 -24.17
C ILE A 10 25.00 -27.58 -23.12
N GLU A 11 26.02 -26.75 -23.33
CA GLU A 11 26.32 -25.64 -22.41
C GLU A 11 25.14 -24.67 -22.32
N LEU A 12 24.48 -24.38 -23.44
CA LEU A 12 23.32 -23.51 -23.46
C LEU A 12 22.11 -24.12 -22.73
N MET A 13 21.89 -25.43 -22.86
CA MET A 13 20.83 -26.14 -22.13
C MET A 13 21.05 -26.16 -20.60
N VAL A 14 22.29 -26.36 -20.15
CA VAL A 14 22.60 -26.33 -18.71
C VAL A 14 22.38 -24.92 -18.13
N VAL A 15 22.80 -23.88 -18.86
CA VAL A 15 22.61 -22.48 -18.44
C VAL A 15 21.13 -22.13 -18.33
N ILE A 16 20.30 -22.54 -19.29
CA ILE A 16 18.85 -22.34 -19.22
C ILE A 16 18.26 -23.08 -18.02
N GLY A 17 18.72 -24.30 -17.74
CA GLY A 17 18.30 -25.07 -16.56
C GLY A 17 18.56 -24.34 -15.24
N ILE A 18 19.75 -23.75 -15.08
CA ILE A 18 20.12 -22.98 -13.89
C ILE A 18 19.25 -21.71 -13.79
N ILE A 19 19.07 -20.96 -14.89
CA ILE A 19 18.22 -19.76 -14.91
C ILE A 19 16.77 -20.09 -14.54
N ALA A 20 16.23 -21.22 -15.03
CA ALA A 20 14.88 -21.64 -14.72
C ALA A 20 14.68 -21.84 -13.20
N ILE A 21 15.60 -22.56 -12.54
CA ILE A 21 15.55 -22.80 -11.09
C ILE A 21 15.63 -21.49 -10.31
N LEU A 22 16.58 -20.61 -10.65
CA LEU A 22 16.76 -19.33 -9.96
C LEU A 22 15.54 -18.41 -10.16
N SER A 23 14.97 -18.37 -11.37
CA SER A 23 13.81 -17.53 -11.68
C SER A 23 12.54 -17.94 -10.94
N ALA A 24 12.33 -19.25 -10.74
CA ALA A 24 11.16 -19.78 -10.04
C ALA A 24 11.06 -19.29 -8.59
N ILE A 25 12.21 -19.05 -7.93
CA ILE A 25 12.27 -18.52 -6.57
C ILE A 25 12.40 -16.99 -6.57
N GLY A 26 13.18 -16.44 -7.50
CA GLY A 26 13.50 -15.01 -7.53
C GLY A 26 12.34 -14.12 -7.94
N ILE A 27 11.55 -14.53 -8.94
CA ILE A 27 10.42 -13.74 -9.44
C ILE A 27 9.35 -13.50 -8.36
N PRO A 28 8.81 -14.52 -7.66
CA PRO A 28 7.79 -14.27 -6.64
C PRO A 28 8.31 -13.44 -5.48
N ALA A 29 9.57 -13.63 -5.07
CA ALA A 29 10.19 -12.82 -4.03
C ALA A 29 10.33 -11.34 -4.43
N TYR A 30 10.76 -11.08 -5.67
CA TYR A 30 10.88 -9.72 -6.21
C TYR A 30 9.51 -9.02 -6.35
N GLN A 31 8.48 -9.75 -6.80
CA GLN A 31 7.11 -9.24 -6.86
C GLN A 31 6.58 -8.85 -5.48
N ASN A 32 6.83 -9.66 -4.45
CA ASN A 32 6.47 -9.33 -3.08
C ASN A 32 7.19 -8.08 -2.55
N TYR A 33 8.47 -7.91 -2.88
CA TYR A 33 9.21 -6.70 -2.54
C TYR A 33 8.61 -5.45 -3.20
N LEU A 34 8.29 -5.52 -4.49
CA LEU A 34 7.65 -4.41 -5.21
C LEU A 34 6.27 -4.07 -4.66
N ARG A 35 5.46 -5.08 -4.29
CA ARG A 35 4.16 -4.87 -3.62
C ARG A 35 4.34 -4.17 -2.27
N LYS A 36 5.32 -4.57 -1.47
CA LYS A 36 5.61 -3.92 -0.19
C LYS A 36 6.07 -2.46 -0.35
N ALA A 37 6.87 -2.19 -1.38
CA ALA A 37 7.26 -0.83 -1.73
C ALA A 37 6.04 0.01 -2.15
N ALA A 38 5.15 -0.54 -2.98
CA ALA A 38 3.91 0.12 -3.39
C ALA A 38 2.98 0.41 -2.19
N LEU A 39 2.83 -0.53 -1.25
CA LEU A 39 2.09 -0.32 0.00
C LEU A 39 2.70 0.79 0.85
N THR A 40 4.02 0.91 0.85
CA THR A 40 4.73 1.97 1.59
C THR A 40 4.48 3.33 0.94
N ASP A 41 4.46 3.42 -0.39
CA ASP A 41 4.07 4.64 -1.12
C ASP A 41 2.61 5.04 -0.83
N MET A 42 1.70 4.05 -0.81
CA MET A 42 0.31 4.26 -0.38
C MET A 42 0.20 4.72 1.08
N LEU A 43 1.08 4.26 1.98
CA LEU A 43 1.14 4.77 3.34
C LEU A 43 1.66 6.21 3.38
N GLN A 44 2.68 6.55 2.60
CA GLN A 44 3.23 7.92 2.53
C GLN A 44 2.20 8.93 2.02
N THR A 45 1.35 8.53 1.07
CA THR A 45 0.24 9.36 0.60
C THR A 45 -0.81 9.62 1.66
N PHE A 46 -1.01 8.70 2.61
CA PHE A 46 -1.94 8.88 3.73
C PHE A 46 -1.43 9.83 4.83
N VAL A 47 -0.11 9.87 5.09
CA VAL A 47 0.50 10.68 6.16
C VAL A 47 0.02 12.13 6.22
N PRO A 48 -0.03 12.92 5.13
CA PRO A 48 -0.51 14.30 5.19
C PRO A 48 -1.99 14.40 5.58
N TYR A 49 -2.83 13.47 5.14
CA TYR A 49 -4.25 13.43 5.52
C TYR A 49 -4.42 13.09 6.99
N ARG A 50 -3.62 12.16 7.51
CA ARG A 50 -3.61 11.83 8.94
C ARG A 50 -3.39 13.09 9.78
N THR A 51 -2.34 13.84 9.50
CA THR A 51 -2.03 15.07 10.25
C THR A 51 -3.15 16.10 10.11
N ALA A 52 -3.67 16.31 8.89
CA ALA A 52 -4.74 17.27 8.67
C ALA A 52 -6.05 16.91 9.39
N ILE A 53 -6.39 15.61 9.42
CA ILE A 53 -7.58 15.11 10.12
C ILE A 53 -7.39 15.18 11.64
N GLU A 54 -6.20 14.87 12.15
CA GLU A 54 -5.86 15.03 13.57
C GLU A 54 -6.00 16.50 14.00
N LEU A 55 -5.52 17.45 13.20
CA LEU A 55 -5.68 18.88 13.46
C LEU A 55 -7.15 19.33 13.38
N CYS A 56 -7.86 18.94 12.32
CA CYS A 56 -9.27 19.25 12.15
C CYS A 56 -10.11 18.73 13.34
N ALA A 57 -9.82 17.51 13.81
CA ALA A 57 -10.53 16.90 14.94
C ALA A 57 -10.26 17.63 16.25
N LEU A 58 -9.03 18.10 16.47
CA LEU A 58 -8.68 18.92 17.63
C LEU A 58 -9.39 20.27 17.62
N ASP A 59 -9.48 20.94 16.48
CA ASP A 59 -10.12 22.25 16.36
C ASP A 59 -11.65 22.19 16.50
N HIS A 60 -12.28 21.12 16.00
CA HIS A 60 -13.73 20.98 15.94
C HIS A 60 -14.31 20.06 17.01
N GLY A 61 -13.46 19.44 17.84
CA GLY A 61 -13.89 18.52 18.90
C GLY A 61 -14.46 17.20 18.37
N GLY A 62 -14.09 16.78 17.16
CA GLY A 62 -14.54 15.54 16.55
C GLY A 62 -14.18 15.42 15.06
N VAL A 63 -14.30 14.21 14.51
CA VAL A 63 -13.89 13.89 13.12
C VAL A 63 -15.01 14.11 12.08
N GLU A 64 -16.26 14.31 12.52
CA GLU A 64 -17.43 14.40 11.64
C GLU A 64 -17.38 15.55 10.62
N SER A 65 -16.67 16.64 10.92
CA SER A 65 -16.48 17.78 10.02
C SER A 65 -15.21 17.70 9.18
N CYS A 66 -14.43 16.62 9.30
CA CYS A 66 -13.13 16.47 8.65
C CYS A 66 -13.27 15.77 7.29
N ASP A 67 -14.01 16.41 6.40
CA ASP A 67 -14.19 15.97 5.01
C ASP A 67 -13.06 16.48 4.10
N ALA A 68 -12.89 15.81 2.96
CA ALA A 68 -12.03 16.28 1.88
C ALA A 68 -12.26 17.76 1.54
N ASN A 69 -11.18 18.52 1.33
CA ASN A 69 -11.23 19.92 0.92
C ASN A 69 -11.98 20.84 1.91
N SER A 70 -12.02 20.47 3.19
CA SER A 70 -12.66 21.22 4.27
C SER A 70 -11.77 21.25 5.50
N ASN A 71 -11.87 22.31 6.32
CA ASN A 71 -11.23 22.39 7.64
C ASN A 71 -9.73 22.04 7.64
N GLY A 72 -9.01 22.43 6.59
CA GLY A 72 -7.57 22.17 6.43
C GLY A 72 -7.21 20.78 5.88
N VAL A 73 -8.20 19.90 5.65
CA VAL A 73 -7.99 18.60 5.00
C VAL A 73 -7.82 18.81 3.48
N PRO A 74 -6.70 18.36 2.88
CA PRO A 74 -6.46 18.56 1.46
C PRO A 74 -7.45 17.77 0.58
N SER A 75 -7.58 18.18 -0.67
CA SER A 75 -8.33 17.41 -1.67
C SER A 75 -7.61 16.08 -1.96
N PRO A 76 -8.34 14.95 -2.05
CA PRO A 76 -7.77 13.66 -2.41
C PRO A 76 -6.96 13.72 -3.71
N THR A 77 -5.81 13.06 -3.71
CA THR A 77 -4.92 12.94 -4.87
C THR A 77 -4.58 11.48 -5.13
N THR A 78 -4.45 11.15 -6.41
CA THR A 78 -4.05 9.81 -6.86
C THR A 78 -2.54 9.75 -7.07
N THR A 79 -1.99 8.54 -7.05
CA THR A 79 -0.58 8.28 -7.37
C THR A 79 -0.46 7.08 -8.29
N ARG A 80 0.77 6.67 -8.59
CA ARG A 80 1.02 5.48 -9.40
C ARG A 80 0.40 4.20 -8.80
N TYR A 81 0.27 4.11 -7.47
CA TYR A 81 -0.24 2.91 -6.81
C TYR A 81 -1.61 3.12 -6.16
N VAL A 82 -2.16 4.33 -6.20
CA VAL A 82 -3.48 4.70 -5.67
C VAL A 82 -4.36 5.23 -6.80
N SER A 83 -5.34 4.45 -7.25
CA SER A 83 -6.29 4.83 -8.31
C SER A 83 -7.37 5.79 -7.83
N GLY A 84 -7.70 5.74 -6.54
CA GLY A 84 -8.74 6.55 -5.95
C GLY A 84 -8.48 6.78 -4.47
N MET A 85 -8.89 7.94 -4.01
CA MET A 85 -8.85 8.30 -2.59
C MET A 85 -10.11 9.10 -2.26
N SER A 86 -10.71 8.82 -1.11
CA SER A 86 -11.80 9.63 -0.55
C SER A 86 -11.55 9.90 0.92
N VAL A 87 -11.99 11.07 1.38
CA VAL A 87 -11.97 11.46 2.79
C VAL A 87 -13.35 11.96 3.17
N ALA A 88 -14.00 11.27 4.10
CA ALA A 88 -15.31 11.64 4.61
C ALA A 88 -15.35 11.40 6.11
N LYS A 89 -15.77 12.40 6.90
CA LYS A 89 -15.83 12.33 8.37
C LYS A 89 -14.53 11.83 9.00
N GLY A 90 -13.39 12.24 8.45
CA GLY A 90 -12.05 11.80 8.84
C GLY A 90 -11.68 10.37 8.42
N ILE A 91 -12.59 9.58 7.85
CA ILE A 91 -12.29 8.26 7.31
C ILE A 91 -11.62 8.43 5.95
N VAL A 92 -10.41 7.90 5.79
CA VAL A 92 -9.67 7.92 4.54
C VAL A 92 -9.74 6.55 3.88
N THR A 93 -10.27 6.48 2.67
CA THR A 93 -10.33 5.24 1.88
C THR A 93 -9.41 5.36 0.68
N LEU A 94 -8.48 4.41 0.54
CA LEU A 94 -7.49 4.33 -0.53
C LEU A 94 -7.79 3.11 -1.40
N THR A 95 -7.92 3.32 -2.70
CA THR A 95 -8.08 2.24 -3.69
C THR A 95 -6.75 2.01 -4.40
N GLY A 96 -6.22 0.79 -4.33
CA GLY A 96 -4.97 0.40 -4.96
C GLY A 96 -5.09 0.20 -6.48
N GLN A 97 -3.96 0.35 -7.18
CA GLN A 97 -3.81 -0.01 -8.60
C GLN A 97 -2.45 -0.66 -8.87
N GLU A 98 -2.20 -1.04 -10.13
CA GLU A 98 -0.97 -1.73 -10.55
C GLU A 98 -0.76 -3.04 -9.75
N SER A 99 0.32 -3.15 -8.99
CA SER A 99 0.63 -4.29 -8.14
C SER A 99 -0.28 -4.41 -6.92
N LEU A 100 -1.09 -3.39 -6.62
CA LEU A 100 -2.09 -3.35 -5.53
C LEU A 100 -3.54 -3.41 -6.05
N ASN A 101 -3.75 -3.77 -7.31
CA ASN A 101 -5.09 -3.78 -7.90
C ASN A 101 -6.08 -4.64 -7.08
N GLY A 102 -7.26 -4.07 -6.79
CA GLY A 102 -8.31 -4.70 -5.99
C GLY A 102 -8.10 -4.63 -4.48
N LEU A 103 -7.02 -3.99 -4.00
CA LEU A 103 -6.84 -3.67 -2.58
C LEU A 103 -7.55 -2.36 -2.26
N GLU A 104 -8.37 -2.37 -1.21
CA GLU A 104 -8.90 -1.16 -0.60
C GLU A 104 -8.39 -1.06 0.85
N VAL A 105 -7.90 0.12 1.24
CA VAL A 105 -7.45 0.38 2.60
C VAL A 105 -8.27 1.50 3.20
N VAL A 106 -8.98 1.18 4.28
CA VAL A 106 -9.79 2.13 5.03
C VAL A 106 -9.07 2.47 6.33
N MET A 107 -8.75 3.76 6.51
CA MET A 107 -8.14 4.32 7.70
C MET A 107 -9.19 5.13 8.45
N THR A 108 -9.54 4.68 9.65
CA THR A 108 -10.59 5.28 10.49
C THR A 108 -9.95 5.89 11.75
N PRO A 109 -10.09 7.21 11.96
CA PRO A 109 -9.61 7.84 13.19
C PRO A 109 -10.48 7.39 14.37
N GLN A 110 -9.85 7.14 15.52
CA GLN A 110 -10.54 6.83 16.77
C GLN A 110 -10.60 8.10 17.60
N TRP A 111 -11.79 8.68 17.71
CA TRP A 111 -12.05 9.87 18.53
C TRP A 111 -12.88 9.51 19.75
N ASN A 112 -12.47 10.03 20.91
CA ASN A 112 -13.19 9.91 22.16
C ASN A 112 -13.39 11.31 22.77
N ASN A 113 -14.63 11.68 23.08
CA ASN A 113 -14.93 13.02 23.59
C ASN A 113 -14.24 13.38 24.93
N GLY A 114 -13.80 12.39 25.72
CA GLY A 114 -13.05 12.63 26.96
C GLY A 114 -11.54 12.65 26.77
N ASN A 115 -11.03 11.90 25.79
CA ASN A 115 -9.58 11.65 25.62
C ASN A 115 -9.01 12.20 24.29
N GLY A 116 -9.84 12.81 23.43
CA GLY A 116 -9.46 13.26 22.10
C GLY A 116 -9.17 12.10 21.13
N MET A 117 -8.17 12.29 20.26
CA MET A 117 -7.69 11.24 19.34
C MET A 117 -7.00 10.12 20.11
N THR A 118 -7.54 8.90 20.06
CA THR A 118 -6.98 7.71 20.74
C THR A 118 -6.19 6.80 19.80
N GLY A 119 -6.23 7.06 18.49
CA GLY A 119 -5.44 6.32 17.50
C GLY A 119 -6.12 6.24 16.15
N TRP A 120 -5.65 5.30 15.33
CA TRP A 120 -6.20 4.99 14.02
C TRP A 120 -6.43 3.49 13.92
N THR A 121 -7.55 3.12 13.32
CA THR A 121 -7.88 1.75 12.98
C THR A 121 -7.81 1.60 11.47
N ARG A 122 -7.22 0.49 11.02
CA ARG A 122 -7.07 0.18 9.60
C ARG A 122 -7.91 -1.02 9.23
N VAL A 123 -8.38 -1.06 7.99
CA VAL A 123 -9.01 -2.25 7.39
C VAL A 123 -8.42 -2.43 6.00
N CYS A 124 -7.79 -3.58 5.75
CA CYS A 124 -7.30 -3.98 4.43
C CYS A 124 -8.32 -4.93 3.78
N ASN A 125 -9.08 -4.43 2.82
CA ASN A 125 -10.10 -5.16 2.08
C ASN A 125 -9.51 -5.68 0.77
N ILE A 126 -9.35 -7.00 0.67
CA ILE A 126 -9.03 -7.69 -0.59
C ILE A 126 -9.50 -9.15 -0.50
N SER A 127 -10.32 -9.58 -1.46
CA SER A 127 -10.95 -10.91 -1.46
C SER A 127 -10.17 -11.97 -2.24
N ALA A 128 -9.32 -11.55 -3.18
CA ALA A 128 -8.66 -12.44 -4.13
C ALA A 128 -7.21 -12.82 -3.76
N ASP A 129 -6.54 -12.06 -2.87
CA ASP A 129 -5.12 -12.23 -2.57
C ASP A 129 -4.83 -12.08 -1.07
N SER A 130 -4.75 -13.22 -0.37
CA SER A 130 -4.46 -13.26 1.07
C SER A 130 -3.03 -12.84 1.40
N ALA A 131 -2.08 -13.02 0.48
CA ALA A 131 -0.70 -12.60 0.69
C ALA A 131 -0.58 -11.07 0.61
N LEU A 132 -1.30 -10.45 -0.32
CA LEU A 132 -1.41 -9.00 -0.39
C LEU A 132 -2.16 -8.42 0.82
N LYS A 133 -3.19 -9.11 1.33
CA LYS A 133 -3.84 -8.75 2.59
C LYS A 133 -2.82 -8.72 3.73
N GLN A 134 -2.08 -9.80 3.95
CA GLN A 134 -1.05 -9.87 5.00
C GLN A 134 0.03 -8.80 4.83
N ALA A 135 0.49 -8.55 3.60
CA ALA A 135 1.47 -7.50 3.33
C ALA A 135 0.93 -6.11 3.67
N CYS A 136 -0.35 -5.83 3.36
CA CYS A 136 -1.02 -4.60 3.77
C CYS A 136 -1.04 -4.47 5.29
N GLU A 137 -1.41 -5.55 5.98
CA GLU A 137 -1.45 -5.59 7.44
C GLU A 137 -0.08 -5.39 8.10
N ASP A 138 1.00 -5.87 7.48
CA ASP A 138 2.37 -5.72 7.97
C ASP A 138 2.94 -4.31 7.78
N VAL A 139 2.56 -3.63 6.69
CA VAL A 139 3.03 -2.27 6.36
C VAL A 139 2.27 -1.24 7.17
N PHE A 140 0.95 -1.36 7.24
CA PHE A 140 0.11 -0.51 8.06
C PHE A 140 0.07 -1.11 9.46
N ARG A 141 0.98 -0.79 10.37
CA ARG A 141 1.02 -1.44 11.71
C ARG A 141 0.03 -0.88 12.74
N PHE A 142 -1.03 -0.21 12.30
CA PHE A 142 -2.05 0.35 13.19
C PHE A 142 -2.91 -0.76 13.80
N SER A 143 -3.59 -0.47 14.91
CA SER A 143 -4.45 -1.45 15.59
C SER A 143 -5.49 -1.97 14.61
N ASN A 144 -5.64 -3.29 14.56
CA ASN A 144 -6.88 -3.89 14.10
C ASN A 144 -7.92 -3.61 15.18
N ASN A 145 -9.15 -3.25 14.79
CA ASN A 145 -10.24 -3.03 15.74
C ASN A 145 -10.49 -4.29 16.57
#